data_AF-A0A6H9HLG4-F1
#
_entry.id   AF-A0A6H9HLG4-F1
#
_cell.length_a   1.000
_cell.length_b   1.000
_cell.length_c   1.000
_cell.angle_alpha   90.00
_cell.angle_beta   90.00
_cell.angle_gamma   90.00
#
_symmetry.space_group_name_H-M   'P 1'
#
loop_
_entity.id
_entity.type
_entity.pdbx_description
1 polymer ?
#
loop_
_entity_poly.entity_id
_entity_poly.type
_entity_poly.pdbx_seq_one_letter_code
_entity_poly.pdbx_strand_id
1 'polypeptide(L)'
;MTRSTAILLSALAMIALQPAMAACEYPGEITIPSGASATEAEMKAANQAVKQYMAAVESYLACLDEEEKALGDTVTEEQKKVHTQRHNAAVDALNAVAGRYNEQLQIYKKKNAP
;
A
#
# COMPACT_ATOMS: atom_id res chain seq x y z
N MET A 1 64.05 27.64 -7.84
CA MET A 1 64.10 26.92 -9.13
C MET A 1 63.26 25.66 -8.96
N THR A 2 61.95 25.75 -9.26
CA THR A 2 61.30 25.15 -10.46
C THR A 2 61.44 23.61 -10.46
N ARG A 3 60.37 22.79 -10.44
CA ARG A 3 59.23 22.79 -11.37
C ARG A 3 57.97 22.09 -10.80
N SER A 4 56.84 22.60 -11.26
CA SER A 4 55.46 22.10 -11.25
C SER A 4 55.29 20.62 -11.63
N THR A 5 54.27 19.95 -11.07
CA THR A 5 53.03 19.56 -11.81
C THR A 5 52.00 18.90 -10.89
N ALA A 6 50.74 19.31 -11.08
CA ALA A 6 49.52 18.76 -10.49
C ALA A 6 49.30 17.29 -10.87
N ILE A 7 48.45 16.59 -10.10
CA ILE A 7 47.25 15.88 -10.60
C ILE A 7 46.35 15.60 -9.38
N LEU A 8 45.19 16.26 -9.40
CA LEU A 8 44.02 15.94 -8.59
C LEU A 8 43.45 14.60 -9.08
N LEU A 9 43.35 13.60 -8.20
CA LEU A 9 42.60 12.37 -8.45
C LEU A 9 41.55 12.21 -7.33
N SER A 10 40.54 13.07 -7.38
CA SER A 10 39.28 12.89 -6.68
C SER A 10 38.48 11.79 -7.40
N ALA A 11 38.66 10.54 -6.97
CA ALA A 11 37.80 9.43 -7.35
C ALA A 11 36.46 9.54 -6.60
N LEU A 12 35.56 10.38 -7.12
CA LEU A 12 34.17 10.42 -6.68
C LEU A 12 33.45 9.21 -7.30
N ALA A 13 33.39 8.11 -6.54
CA ALA A 13 32.58 6.96 -6.90
C ALA A 13 31.10 7.39 -6.89
N MET A 14 30.55 7.65 -8.08
CA MET A 14 29.11 7.78 -8.26
C MET A 14 28.49 6.39 -8.04
N ILE A 15 28.04 6.15 -6.81
CA ILE A 15 27.09 5.08 -6.53
C ILE A 15 25.80 5.50 -7.26
N ALA A 16 25.56 4.90 -8.41
CA ALA A 16 24.26 4.96 -9.04
C ALA A 16 23.28 4.28 -8.08
N LEU A 17 22.52 5.09 -7.31
CA LEU A 17 21.25 4.65 -6.76
C LEU A 17 20.36 4.34 -7.97
N GLN A 18 20.39 3.10 -8.44
CA GLN A 18 19.31 2.60 -9.27
C GLN A 18 18.05 2.74 -8.40
N PRO A 19 16.98 3.40 -8.89
CA PRO A 19 15.72 3.32 -8.19
C PRO A 19 15.36 1.84 -8.18
N ALA A 20 15.43 1.21 -7.02
CA ALA A 20 14.72 -0.03 -6.81
C ALA A 20 13.27 0.34 -7.11
N MET A 21 12.76 -0.07 -8.28
CA MET A 21 11.33 -0.13 -8.50
C MET A 21 10.86 -1.20 -7.53
N ALA A 22 10.61 -0.78 -6.28
CA ALA A 22 10.02 -1.64 -5.28
C ALA A 22 8.70 -2.10 -5.89
N ALA A 23 8.54 -3.41 -6.08
CA ALA A 23 7.29 -3.98 -6.55
C ALA A 23 6.16 -3.42 -5.68
N CYS A 24 4.99 -3.10 -6.27
CA CYS A 24 3.90 -2.53 -5.50
C CYS A 24 3.57 -3.40 -4.28
N GLU A 25 3.76 -2.83 -3.09
CA GLU A 25 3.64 -3.58 -1.85
C GLU A 25 2.16 -3.73 -1.48
N TYR A 26 1.68 -4.97 -1.50
CA TYR A 26 0.30 -5.27 -1.18
C TYR A 26 0.06 -5.07 0.33
N PRO A 27 -1.01 -4.36 0.73
CA PRO A 27 -1.26 -4.08 2.13
C PRO A 27 -1.58 -5.35 2.92
N GLY A 28 -0.98 -5.48 4.11
CA GLY A 28 -1.25 -6.59 5.02
C GLY A 28 -2.69 -6.61 5.52
N GLU A 29 -3.17 -7.81 5.87
CA GLU A 29 -4.51 -7.99 6.41
C GLU A 29 -4.70 -7.31 7.77
N ILE A 30 -5.93 -6.85 8.05
CA ILE A 30 -6.31 -6.30 9.36
C ILE A 30 -7.42 -7.13 10.00
N THR A 31 -7.44 -7.17 11.32
CA THR A 31 -8.47 -7.84 12.10
C THR A 31 -9.51 -6.84 12.61
N ILE A 32 -10.78 -7.13 12.40
CA ILE A 32 -11.91 -6.37 12.97
C ILE A 32 -12.45 -7.15 14.18
N PRO A 33 -12.47 -6.55 15.39
CA PRO A 33 -12.99 -7.21 16.58
C PRO A 33 -14.51 -7.40 16.48
N SER A 34 -15.05 -8.40 17.18
CA SER A 34 -16.50 -8.60 17.24
C SER A 34 -17.17 -7.49 18.02
N GLY A 35 -18.14 -6.79 17.42
CA GLY A 35 -18.90 -5.72 18.08
C GLY A 35 -19.71 -6.19 19.29
N ALA A 36 -19.99 -7.49 19.39
CA ALA A 36 -20.71 -8.07 20.52
C ALA A 36 -19.86 -8.12 21.79
N SER A 37 -18.55 -8.32 21.68
CA SER A 37 -17.63 -8.45 22.82
C SER A 37 -16.65 -7.29 22.96
N ALA A 38 -16.41 -6.52 21.89
CA ALA A 38 -15.45 -5.43 21.89
C ALA A 38 -15.77 -4.34 22.92
N THR A 39 -14.69 -3.74 23.42
CA THR A 39 -14.66 -2.49 24.18
C THR A 39 -14.65 -1.27 23.26
N GLU A 40 -14.94 -0.09 23.80
CA GLU A 40 -14.87 1.17 23.05
C GLU A 40 -13.45 1.42 22.51
N ALA A 41 -12.42 1.11 23.30
CA ALA A 41 -11.02 1.26 22.92
C ALA A 41 -10.66 0.38 21.72
N GLU A 42 -11.10 -0.89 21.72
CA GLU A 42 -10.89 -1.81 20.60
C GLU A 42 -11.61 -1.36 19.33
N MET A 43 -12.86 -0.87 19.45
CA MET A 43 -13.59 -0.34 18.28
C MET A 43 -12.95 0.94 17.70
N LYS A 44 -12.37 1.80 18.55
CA LYS A 44 -11.59 2.97 18.09
C LYS A 44 -10.30 2.55 17.40
N ALA A 45 -9.58 1.58 17.96
CA ALA A 45 -8.38 1.03 17.34
C ALA A 45 -8.69 0.39 15.98
N ALA A 46 -9.81 -0.35 15.88
CA ALA A 46 -10.29 -0.90 14.62
C ALA A 46 -10.63 0.19 13.59
N ASN A 47 -11.24 1.31 14.01
CA ASN A 47 -11.48 2.44 13.11
C ASN A 47 -10.18 3.01 12.52
N GLN A 48 -9.15 3.16 13.37
CA GLN A 48 -7.85 3.66 12.93
C GLN A 48 -7.16 2.67 11.99
N ALA A 49 -7.21 1.37 12.30
CA ALA A 49 -6.65 0.33 11.46
C ALA A 49 -7.32 0.29 10.07
N VAL A 50 -8.66 0.42 9.99
CA VAL A 50 -9.39 0.49 8.72
C VAL A 50 -8.96 1.68 7.88
N LYS A 51 -8.77 2.86 8.49
CA LYS A 51 -8.29 4.06 7.78
C LYS A 51 -6.87 3.88 7.24
N GLN A 52 -5.98 3.28 8.04
CA GLN A 52 -4.60 2.98 7.63
C GLN A 52 -4.58 1.96 6.49
N TYR A 53 -5.40 0.90 6.59
CA TYR A 53 -5.55 -0.09 5.53
C TYR A 53 -6.07 0.52 4.23
N MET A 54 -7.07 1.39 4.30
CA MET A 54 -7.60 2.12 3.13
C MET A 54 -6.51 2.96 2.46
N ALA A 55 -5.75 3.75 3.22
CA ALA A 55 -4.65 4.55 2.67
C ALA A 55 -3.53 3.67 2.05
N ALA A 56 -3.27 2.50 2.64
CA ALA A 56 -2.30 1.55 2.09
C ALA A 56 -2.79 0.90 0.80
N VAL A 57 -4.09 0.54 0.70
CA VAL A 57 -4.71 0.07 -0.55
C VAL A 57 -4.66 1.16 -1.61
N GLU A 58 -5.00 2.41 -1.29
CA GLU A 58 -4.92 3.54 -2.24
C GLU A 58 -3.50 3.72 -2.77
N SER A 59 -2.49 3.63 -1.90
CA SER A 59 -1.08 3.71 -2.29
C SER A 59 -0.67 2.54 -3.19
N TYR A 60 -1.15 1.34 -2.90
CA TYR A 60 -0.93 0.16 -3.73
C TYR A 60 -1.57 0.31 -5.12
N LEU A 61 -2.82 0.76 -5.20
CA LEU A 61 -3.51 0.99 -6.47
C LEU A 61 -2.82 2.06 -7.31
N ALA A 62 -2.41 3.18 -6.70
CA ALA A 62 -1.64 4.21 -7.39
C ALA A 62 -0.31 3.67 -7.93
N CYS A 63 0.35 2.78 -7.19
CA CYS A 63 1.55 2.10 -7.66
C CYS A 63 1.25 1.17 -8.86
N LEU A 64 0.16 0.40 -8.82
CA LEU A 64 -0.24 -0.46 -9.93
C LEU A 64 -0.49 0.33 -11.22
N ASP A 65 -1.07 1.53 -11.09
CA ASP A 65 -1.31 2.42 -12.23
C ASP A 65 0.02 2.91 -12.84
N GLU A 66 1.04 3.18 -12.02
CA GLU A 66 2.38 3.54 -12.52
C GLU A 66 3.11 2.34 -13.14
N GLU A 67 3.01 1.15 -12.54
CA GLU A 67 3.52 -0.09 -13.14
C GLU A 67 2.85 -0.34 -14.50
N GLU A 68 1.52 -0.17 -14.64
CA GLU A 68 0.80 -0.34 -15.89
C GLU A 68 1.25 0.66 -16.97
N LYS A 69 1.40 1.94 -16.62
CA LYS A 69 1.93 2.97 -17.53
C LYS A 69 3.34 2.64 -18.03
N ALA A 70 4.16 2.00 -17.20
CA ALA A 70 5.52 1.61 -17.53
C ALA A 70 5.62 0.38 -18.47
N LEU A 71 4.54 -0.39 -18.66
CA LEU A 71 4.55 -1.57 -19.53
C LEU A 71 4.73 -1.22 -21.03
N GLY A 72 4.37 0.01 -21.43
CA GLY A 72 4.55 0.53 -22.79
C GLY A 72 3.76 -0.23 -23.88
N ASP A 73 4.05 0.09 -25.15
CA ASP A 73 3.27 -0.38 -26.30
C ASP A 73 3.37 -1.90 -26.59
N THR A 74 4.34 -2.58 -25.97
CA THR A 74 4.61 -4.00 -26.18
C THR A 74 3.99 -4.90 -25.11
N VAL A 75 3.13 -4.36 -24.24
CA VAL A 75 2.45 -5.12 -23.19
C VAL A 75 1.59 -6.24 -23.75
N THR A 76 1.72 -7.44 -23.20
CA THR A 76 0.90 -8.59 -23.56
C THR A 76 -0.47 -8.54 -22.89
N GLU A 77 -1.49 -9.15 -23.50
CA GLU A 77 -2.82 -9.25 -22.91
C GLU A 77 -2.81 -9.97 -21.55
N GLU A 78 -1.92 -10.94 -21.35
CA GLU A 78 -1.79 -11.62 -20.06
C GLU A 78 -1.23 -10.68 -18.98
N GLN A 79 -0.26 -9.82 -19.31
CA GLN A 79 0.25 -8.81 -18.36
C GLN A 79 -0.83 -7.79 -17.97
N LYS A 80 -1.63 -7.31 -18.93
CA LYS A 80 -2.79 -6.43 -18.64
C LYS A 80 -3.78 -7.14 -17.72
N LYS A 81 -4.10 -8.40 -18.02
CA LYS A 81 -5.02 -9.20 -17.21
C LYS A 81 -4.52 -9.37 -15.78
N VAL A 82 -3.23 -9.64 -15.58
CA VAL A 82 -2.63 -9.71 -14.24
C VAL A 82 -2.74 -8.38 -13.51
N HIS A 83 -2.50 -7.24 -14.17
CA HIS A 83 -2.70 -5.90 -13.59
C HIS A 83 -4.14 -5.68 -13.14
N THR A 84 -5.11 -5.93 -14.03
CA THR A 84 -6.54 -5.81 -13.73
C THR A 84 -6.95 -6.72 -12.58
N GLN A 85 -6.46 -7.97 -12.54
CA GLN A 85 -6.75 -8.89 -11.45
C GLN A 85 -6.21 -8.40 -10.10
N ARG A 86 -4.98 -7.88 -10.07
CA ARG A 86 -4.37 -7.29 -8.86
C ARG A 86 -5.15 -6.08 -8.37
N HIS A 87 -5.56 -5.20 -9.29
CA HIS A 87 -6.36 -4.01 -8.98
C HIS A 87 -7.70 -4.41 -8.37
N ASN A 88 -8.47 -5.27 -9.05
CA ASN A 88 -9.78 -5.71 -8.60
C ASN A 88 -9.70 -6.44 -7.25
N ALA A 89 -8.70 -7.31 -7.06
CA ALA A 89 -8.52 -8.02 -5.79
C ALA A 89 -8.29 -7.06 -4.60
N ALA A 90 -7.52 -5.99 -4.79
CA ALA A 90 -7.28 -4.99 -3.76
C ALA A 90 -8.55 -4.18 -3.44
N VAL A 91 -9.33 -3.80 -4.46
CA VAL A 91 -10.63 -3.13 -4.29
C VAL A 91 -11.62 -4.04 -3.55
N ASP A 92 -11.69 -5.32 -3.92
CA ASP A 92 -12.56 -6.30 -3.26
C ASP A 92 -12.17 -6.51 -1.79
N ALA A 93 -10.87 -6.58 -1.50
CA ALA A 93 -10.37 -6.69 -0.13
C ALA A 93 -10.72 -5.46 0.71
N LEU A 94 -10.56 -4.25 0.17
CA LEU A 94 -10.97 -3.00 0.82
C LEU A 94 -12.47 -2.99 1.13
N ASN A 95 -13.30 -3.36 0.16
CA ASN A 95 -14.74 -3.43 0.34
C ASN A 95 -15.14 -4.46 1.41
N ALA A 96 -14.49 -5.63 1.44
CA ALA A 96 -14.73 -6.65 2.44
C ALA A 96 -14.37 -6.17 3.85
N VAL A 97 -13.22 -5.50 4.02
CA VAL A 97 -12.80 -4.93 5.31
C VAL A 97 -13.76 -3.84 5.77
N ALA A 98 -14.14 -2.92 4.88
CA ALA A 98 -15.08 -1.85 5.19
C ALA A 98 -16.47 -2.40 5.57
N GLY A 99 -16.95 -3.41 4.83
CA GLY A 99 -18.20 -4.10 5.11
C GLY A 99 -18.20 -4.75 6.48
N ARG A 100 -17.16 -5.53 6.80
CA ARG A 100 -17.00 -6.18 8.12
C ARG A 100 -16.95 -5.16 9.25
N TYR A 101 -16.18 -4.09 9.10
CA TYR A 101 -16.10 -3.03 10.11
C TYR A 101 -17.47 -2.37 10.34
N ASN A 102 -18.19 -2.04 9.27
CA ASN A 102 -19.52 -1.43 9.38
C ASN A 102 -20.52 -2.35 10.07
N GLU A 103 -20.51 -3.64 9.76
CA GLU A 103 -21.35 -4.64 10.42
C GLU A 103 -21.05 -4.70 11.93
N GLN A 104 -19.77 -4.87 12.31
CA GLN A 104 -19.39 -4.98 13.72
C GLN A 104 -19.64 -3.67 14.47
N LEU A 105 -19.47 -2.52 13.83
CA LEU A 105 -19.81 -1.22 14.41
C LEU A 105 -21.30 -1.09 14.72
N GLN A 106 -22.18 -1.61 13.85
CA GLN A 106 -23.63 -1.61 14.10
C GLN A 106 -23.99 -2.54 15.27
N ILE A 107 -23.38 -3.71 15.35
CA ILE A 107 -23.56 -4.64 16.48
C ILE A 107 -23.14 -3.97 17.80
N TYR A 108 -21.96 -3.35 17.82
CA TYR A 108 -21.46 -2.62 18.98
C TYR A 108 -22.41 -1.49 19.41
N LYS A 109 -22.88 -0.68 18.46
CA LYS A 109 -23.82 0.41 18.73
C LYS A 109 -25.14 -0.09 19.33
N LYS A 110 -25.69 -1.19 18.80
CA LYS A 110 -26.93 -1.80 19.33
C LYS A 110 -26.76 -2.32 20.75
N LYS A 111 -25.65 -2.98 21.04
CA LYS A 111 -25.33 -3.49 22.39
C LYS A 111 -25.21 -2.37 23.42
N ASN A 112 -24.64 -1.23 23.04
CA ASN A 112 -24.36 -0.10 23.93
C ASN A 112 -25.41 1.03 23.81
N ALA A 113 -26.56 0.75 23.19
CA ALA A 113 -27.68 1.70 23.16
C ALA A 113 -28.25 1.87 24.58
N PRO A 114 -28.69 3.09 24.96
CA PRO A 114 -29.29 3.36 26.27
C PRO A 114 -30.63 2.68 26.48
#